data_AF-A0A1F5YB41-F1
#
_entry.id   AF-A0A1F5YB41-F1
#
_cell.length_a   1.000
_cell.length_b   1.000
_cell.length_c   1.000
_cell.angle_alpha   90.00
_cell.angle_beta   90.00
_cell.angle_gamma   90.00
#
_symmetry.space_group_name_H-M   'P 1'
#
loop_
_entity.id
_entity.type
_entity.pdbx_description
1 polymer ?
#
loop_
_entity_poly.entity_id
_entity_poly.type
_entity_poly.pdbx_seq_one_letter_code
_entity_poly.pdbx_strand_id
1 'polypeptide(L)'
;MLMLAHALSGVKPTRTLTFVATTGEEYGKLGALHYAERRRAEGTLGDIEFLVNLDSVTWGPNMKINTADDKLMGLIEDIDRELGLEGTPVRDGRDGFQLDAAPFRESGARAVYVNSTGYSIEYLWHRPEDTPEKVPADCVEIWFRLFEEFTRKLLSA
;
A
#
# COMPACT_ATOMS: atom_id res chain seq x y z
N MET A 1 0.55 -8.52 -1.64
CA MET A 1 2.03 -8.45 -1.55
C MET A 1 2.74 -9.67 -2.14
N LEU A 2 2.43 -10.91 -1.73
CA LEU A 2 3.13 -12.11 -2.25
C LEU A 2 3.10 -12.21 -3.79
N MET A 3 1.94 -11.97 -4.40
CA MET A 3 1.79 -11.96 -5.86
C MET A 3 2.60 -10.84 -6.53
N LEU A 4 2.69 -9.65 -5.92
CA LEU A 4 3.55 -8.58 -6.42
C LEU A 4 5.02 -8.98 -6.39
N ALA A 5 5.48 -9.58 -5.28
CA ALA A 5 6.85 -10.05 -5.16
C ALA A 5 7.18 -11.11 -6.24
N HIS A 6 6.23 -12.00 -6.55
CA HIS A 6 6.37 -12.95 -7.63
C HIS A 6 6.41 -12.27 -9.02
N ALA A 7 5.45 -11.40 -9.33
CA ALA A 7 5.38 -10.71 -10.62
C ALA A 7 6.61 -9.82 -10.90
N LEU A 8 7.23 -9.30 -9.83
CA LEU A 8 8.40 -8.44 -9.89
C LEU A 8 9.73 -9.19 -9.74
N SER A 9 9.74 -10.52 -9.53
CA SER A 9 10.96 -11.27 -9.26
C SER A 9 11.97 -11.28 -10.42
N GLY A 10 11.49 -11.04 -11.65
CA GLY A 10 12.32 -10.93 -12.86
C GLY A 10 12.79 -9.51 -13.19
N VAL A 11 12.35 -8.50 -12.43
CA VAL A 11 12.70 -7.10 -12.68
C VAL A 11 14.11 -6.83 -12.13
N LYS A 12 14.91 -6.07 -12.88
CA LYS A 12 16.20 -5.52 -12.40
C LYS A 12 15.98 -4.06 -12.01
N PRO A 13 15.68 -3.76 -10.74
CA PRO A 13 15.35 -2.41 -10.34
C PRO A 13 16.58 -1.52 -10.23
N THR A 14 16.41 -0.21 -10.45
CA THR A 14 17.44 0.81 -10.15
C THR A 14 17.51 1.14 -8.64
N ARG A 15 16.48 0.75 -7.89
CA ARG A 15 16.33 0.95 -6.43
C ARG A 15 16.13 -0.39 -5.71
N THR A 16 16.39 -0.43 -4.41
CA THR A 16 16.08 -1.63 -3.61
C THR A 16 14.58 -1.71 -3.34
N LEU A 17 13.93 -2.81 -3.73
CA LEU A 17 12.55 -3.12 -3.34
C LEU A 17 12.55 -4.05 -2.13
N THR A 18 11.87 -3.65 -1.06
CA THR A 18 11.68 -4.49 0.14
C THR A 18 10.19 -4.70 0.39
N PHE A 19 9.77 -5.96 0.48
CA PHE A 19 8.44 -6.32 0.97
C PHE A 19 8.49 -6.58 2.47
N VAL A 20 7.53 -6.03 3.22
CA VAL A 20 7.44 -6.20 4.67
C VAL A 20 6.05 -6.70 5.02
N ALA A 21 5.98 -7.85 5.68
CA ALA A 21 4.78 -8.30 6.36
C ALA A 21 4.98 -8.08 7.86
N THR A 22 4.19 -7.19 8.43
CA THR A 22 4.28 -6.79 9.83
C THR A 22 3.47 -7.74 10.71
N THR A 23 3.81 -7.76 12.00
CA THR A 23 3.07 -8.50 13.03
C THR A 23 2.63 -7.53 14.12
N GLY A 24 1.47 -7.78 14.74
CA GLY A 24 1.01 -6.97 15.88
C GLY A 24 0.62 -5.53 15.52
N GLU A 25 0.19 -5.28 14.28
CA GLU A 25 -0.44 -4.02 13.84
C GLU A 25 -1.60 -3.68 14.78
N GLU A 26 -2.51 -4.64 14.94
CA GLU A 26 -3.73 -4.54 15.76
C GLU A 26 -3.48 -4.32 17.27
N TYR A 27 -2.24 -4.55 17.73
CA TYR A 27 -1.82 -4.34 19.12
C TYR A 27 -0.93 -3.09 19.26
N GLY A 28 -0.98 -2.18 18.29
CA GLY A 28 -0.25 -0.93 18.31
C GLY A 28 0.96 -0.87 17.37
N LYS A 29 0.93 -1.56 16.22
CA LYS A 29 1.99 -1.49 15.18
C LYS A 29 3.32 -2.05 15.67
N LEU A 30 3.30 -3.05 16.54
CA LEU A 30 4.50 -3.50 17.26
C LEU A 30 5.61 -3.95 16.31
N GLY A 31 5.29 -4.67 15.24
CA GLY A 31 6.24 -5.11 14.22
C GLY A 31 6.82 -3.96 13.41
N ALA A 32 5.97 -3.03 12.94
CA ALA A 32 6.42 -1.85 12.21
C ALA A 32 7.28 -0.92 13.09
N LEU A 33 6.89 -0.70 14.34
CA LEU A 33 7.65 0.06 15.34
C LEU A 33 9.03 -0.57 15.53
N HIS A 34 9.09 -1.87 15.81
CA HIS A 34 10.35 -2.58 15.98
C HIS A 34 11.25 -2.44 14.75
N TYR A 35 10.68 -2.59 13.54
CA TYR A 35 11.46 -2.48 12.31
C TYR A 35 11.97 -1.05 12.07
N ALA A 36 11.14 -0.03 12.28
CA ALA A 36 11.55 1.37 12.16
C ALA A 36 12.65 1.73 13.17
N GLU A 37 12.54 1.30 14.42
CA GLU A 37 13.58 1.50 15.45
C GLU A 37 14.89 0.82 15.06
N ARG A 38 14.84 -0.41 14.51
CA ARG A 38 16.03 -1.09 14.00
C ARG A 38 16.69 -0.29 12.89
N ARG A 39 15.93 0.18 11.89
CA ARG A 39 16.44 1.02 10.79
C ARG A 39 17.03 2.33 11.32
N ARG A 40 16.44 2.94 12.36
CA ARG A 40 16.97 4.14 13.01
C ARG A 40 18.31 3.85 13.70
N ALA A 41 18.40 2.78 14.47
CA ALA A 41 19.64 2.36 15.14
C ALA A 41 20.75 2.01 14.15
N GLU A 42 20.39 1.43 13.00
CA GLU A 42 21.32 1.12 11.89
C GLU A 42 21.67 2.36 11.04
N GLY A 43 21.02 3.51 11.26
CA GLY A 43 21.24 4.73 10.47
C GLY A 43 20.69 4.66 9.03
N THR A 44 19.81 3.69 8.74
CA THR A 44 19.28 3.41 7.39
C THR A 44 17.80 3.80 7.21
N LEU A 45 17.19 4.43 8.22
CA LEU A 45 15.80 4.88 8.14
C LEU A 45 15.60 5.93 7.01
N GLY A 46 16.58 6.82 6.82
CA GLY A 46 16.55 7.85 5.79
C GLY A 46 16.79 7.35 4.36
N ASP A 47 17.17 6.08 4.17
CA ASP A 47 17.35 5.48 2.85
C ASP A 47 16.01 5.13 2.17
N ILE A 48 14.90 5.22 2.90
CA ILE A 48 13.56 4.88 2.41
C ILE A 48 13.02 6.06 1.59
N GLU A 49 13.06 5.96 0.27
CA GLU A 49 12.52 6.99 -0.63
C GLU A 49 10.99 6.96 -0.74
N PHE A 50 10.42 5.76 -0.75
CA PHE A 50 8.98 5.51 -0.93
C PHE A 50 8.49 4.49 0.09
N LEU A 51 7.27 4.69 0.59
CA LEU A 51 6.63 3.77 1.51
C LEU A 51 5.17 3.58 1.11
N VAL A 52 4.79 2.35 0.78
CA VAL A 52 3.41 2.01 0.40
C VAL A 52 2.84 1.05 1.44
N ASN A 53 1.85 1.50 2.20
CA ASN A 53 1.13 0.66 3.16
C ASN A 53 -0.21 0.21 2.58
N LEU A 54 -0.48 -1.08 2.69
CA LEU A 54 -1.59 -1.76 2.05
C LEU A 54 -2.40 -2.44 3.14
N ASP A 55 -3.55 -1.87 3.47
CA ASP A 55 -4.37 -2.37 4.56
C ASP A 55 -5.83 -2.44 4.10
N SER A 56 -6.38 -3.66 4.13
CA SER A 56 -7.79 -3.89 3.83
C SER A 56 -8.19 -3.36 2.45
N VAL A 57 -7.54 -3.89 1.42
CA VAL A 57 -7.64 -3.43 0.00
C VAL A 57 -8.74 -4.15 -0.81
N THR A 58 -9.65 -4.87 -0.15
CA THR A 58 -10.69 -5.70 -0.80
C THR A 58 -12.11 -5.45 -0.30
N TRP A 59 -12.42 -4.28 0.24
CA TRP A 59 -13.76 -3.84 0.68
C TRP A 59 -14.57 -3.13 -0.42
N GLY A 60 -13.96 -2.89 -1.58
CA GLY A 60 -14.64 -2.38 -2.76
C GLY A 60 -13.69 -1.92 -3.85
N PRO A 61 -14.22 -1.63 -5.06
CA PRO A 61 -13.39 -1.38 -6.23
C PRO A 61 -12.67 -0.03 -6.15
N ASN A 62 -13.19 0.94 -5.39
CA ASN A 62 -12.58 2.25 -5.27
C ASN A 62 -11.40 2.20 -4.28
N MET A 63 -10.22 2.55 -4.77
CA MET A 63 -9.00 2.58 -3.95
C MET A 63 -8.99 3.88 -3.14
N LYS A 64 -9.13 3.77 -1.83
CA LYS A 64 -9.02 4.92 -0.93
C LYS A 64 -7.55 5.20 -0.67
N ILE A 65 -7.07 6.33 -1.15
CA ILE A 65 -5.65 6.70 -1.11
C ILE A 65 -5.45 7.86 -0.12
N ASN A 66 -4.54 7.69 0.82
CA ASN A 66 -4.02 8.79 1.63
C ASN A 66 -2.57 9.06 1.23
N THR A 67 -2.29 10.28 0.79
CA THR A 67 -0.95 10.76 0.47
C THR A 67 -0.92 12.29 0.47
N ALA A 68 0.16 12.87 0.97
CA ALA A 68 0.45 14.29 0.84
C ALA A 68 1.15 14.62 -0.49
N ASP A 69 1.52 13.61 -1.28
CA ASP A 69 2.30 13.77 -2.49
C ASP A 69 1.42 13.76 -3.75
N ASP A 70 1.18 14.94 -4.31
CA ASP A 70 0.34 15.11 -5.50
C ASP A 70 0.89 14.39 -6.73
N LYS A 71 2.21 14.20 -6.82
CA LYS A 71 2.81 13.46 -7.94
C LYS A 71 2.56 11.97 -7.82
N LEU A 72 2.58 11.42 -6.60
CA LEU A 72 2.21 10.01 -6.38
C LEU A 72 0.71 9.79 -6.60
N MET A 73 -0.13 10.72 -6.17
CA MET A 73 -1.57 10.65 -6.47
C MET A 73 -1.82 10.68 -7.98
N GLY A 74 -1.22 11.64 -8.70
CA GLY A 74 -1.35 11.73 -10.16
C GLY A 74 -0.84 10.49 -10.88
N LEU A 75 0.27 9.89 -10.42
CA LEU A 75 0.76 8.64 -10.97
C LEU A 75 -0.25 7.48 -10.81
N ILE A 76 -0.91 7.38 -9.66
CA ILE A 76 -1.94 6.38 -9.40
C ILE A 76 -3.14 6.59 -10.32
N GLU A 77 -3.62 7.84 -10.46
CA GLU A 77 -4.73 8.21 -11.35
C GLU A 77 -4.40 7.96 -12.83
N ASP A 78 -3.16 8.20 -13.23
CA ASP A 78 -2.69 7.94 -14.59
C ASP A 78 -2.65 6.44 -14.89
N ILE A 79 -2.14 5.61 -13.97
CA ILE A 79 -2.14 4.15 -14.11
C ILE A 79 -3.56 3.61 -14.18
N ASP A 80 -4.44 4.04 -13.29
CA ASP A 80 -5.84 3.62 -13.25
C ASP A 80 -6.52 3.87 -14.61
N ARG A 81 -6.34 5.06 -15.17
CA ARG A 81 -6.85 5.46 -16.49
C ARG A 81 -6.20 4.70 -17.64
N GLU A 82 -4.89 4.48 -17.60
CA GLU A 82 -4.15 3.72 -18.62
C GLU A 82 -4.62 2.26 -18.69
N LEU A 83 -4.89 1.65 -17.54
CA LEU A 83 -5.31 0.26 -17.43
C LEU A 83 -6.81 0.04 -17.58
N GLY A 84 -7.62 1.11 -17.48
CA GLY A 84 -9.08 1.05 -17.58
C GLY A 84 -9.70 0.19 -16.48
N LEU A 85 -9.27 0.39 -15.23
CA LEU A 85 -9.77 -0.40 -14.10
C LEU A 85 -11.23 -0.03 -13.75
N GLU A 86 -11.98 -0.97 -13.18
CA GLU A 86 -13.41 -0.79 -12.87
C GLU A 86 -13.66 0.11 -11.64
N GLY A 87 -12.64 0.31 -10.81
CA GLY A 87 -12.66 1.21 -9.67
C GLY A 87 -12.20 2.63 -10.00
N THR A 88 -12.15 3.48 -8.98
CA THR A 88 -11.45 4.76 -9.09
C THR A 88 -10.61 5.06 -7.84
N PRO A 89 -9.42 5.66 -7.98
CA PRO A 89 -8.68 6.22 -6.87
C PRO A 89 -9.45 7.38 -6.23
N VAL A 90 -9.65 7.32 -4.91
CA VAL A 90 -10.33 8.36 -4.13
C VAL A 90 -9.35 8.86 -3.07
N ARG A 91 -8.94 10.13 -3.19
CA ARG A 91 -8.09 10.76 -2.18
C ARG A 91 -8.88 11.01 -0.89
N ASP A 92 -8.38 10.48 0.21
CA ASP A 92 -8.80 10.81 1.57
C ASP A 92 -7.72 11.75 2.14
N GLY A 93 -8.11 12.92 2.68
CA GLY A 93 -7.24 14.10 2.84
C GLY A 93 -6.10 13.99 3.87
N ARG A 94 -5.67 12.78 4.22
CA ARG A 94 -4.58 12.49 5.17
C ARG A 94 -3.27 12.22 4.43
N ASP A 95 -2.16 12.30 5.15
CA ASP A 95 -0.88 11.82 4.63
C ASP A 95 -0.80 10.29 4.61
N GLY A 96 0.20 9.75 3.91
CA GLY A 96 0.39 8.31 3.75
C GLY A 96 1.03 7.60 4.96
N PHE A 97 1.42 8.32 6.01
CA PHE A 97 2.09 7.75 7.18
C PHE A 97 1.06 7.35 8.25
N GLN A 98 0.25 6.35 7.91
CA GLN A 98 -0.80 5.78 8.75
C GLN A 98 -0.53 4.30 9.06
N LEU A 99 -1.09 3.82 10.18
CA LEU A 99 -0.94 2.43 10.64
C LEU A 99 0.54 2.01 10.63
N ASP A 100 0.89 0.90 9.99
CA ASP A 100 2.26 0.40 9.93
C ASP A 100 3.25 1.32 9.19
N ALA A 101 2.79 2.31 8.42
CA ALA A 101 3.67 3.35 7.89
C ALA A 101 3.97 4.46 8.92
N ALA A 102 3.14 4.65 9.95
CA ALA A 102 3.31 5.74 10.90
C ALA A 102 4.68 5.75 11.62
N PRO A 103 5.25 4.61 12.06
CA PRO A 103 6.58 4.56 12.66
C PRO A 103 7.71 5.08 11.78
N PHE A 104 7.52 5.07 10.45
CA PHE A 104 8.52 5.47 9.48
C PHE A 104 8.44 6.96 9.11
N ARG A 105 7.57 7.75 9.73
CA ARG A 105 7.37 9.18 9.38
C ARG A 105 8.65 10.01 9.33
N GLU A 106 9.59 9.74 10.22
CA GLU A 106 10.88 10.44 10.29
C GLU A 106 11.86 10.07 9.17
N SER A 107 11.56 9.04 8.35
CA SER A 107 12.38 8.68 7.19
C SER A 107 12.44 9.79 6.13
N GLY A 108 11.44 10.67 6.08
CA GLY A 108 11.27 11.61 4.98
C GLY A 108 10.74 10.98 3.69
N ALA A 109 10.34 9.70 3.73
CA ALA A 109 9.80 8.97 2.58
C ALA A 109 8.55 9.64 2.01
N ARG A 110 8.33 9.44 0.71
CA ARG A 110 7.05 9.77 0.05
C ARG A 110 6.09 8.61 0.30
N ALA A 111 5.15 8.81 1.23
CA ALA A 111 4.28 7.74 1.71
C ALA A 111 2.91 7.70 1.02
N VAL A 112 2.42 6.49 0.76
CA VAL A 112 1.07 6.20 0.26
C VAL A 112 0.45 5.17 1.19
N TYR A 113 -0.72 5.47 1.73
CA TYR A 113 -1.56 4.48 2.40
C TYR A 113 -2.76 4.14 1.51
N VAL A 114 -3.07 2.85 1.43
CA VAL A 114 -4.07 2.31 0.54
C VAL A 114 -5.05 1.47 1.35
N ASN A 115 -6.32 1.77 1.14
CA ASN A 115 -7.46 1.00 1.60
C ASN A 115 -8.46 0.91 0.43
N SER A 116 -9.64 0.35 0.65
CA SER A 116 -10.64 0.15 -0.40
C SER A 116 -12.04 0.45 0.09
N THR A 117 -12.91 0.87 -0.82
CA THR A 117 -14.29 1.24 -0.56
C THR A 117 -15.12 1.14 -1.86
N GLY A 118 -16.37 1.57 -1.85
CA GLY A 118 -17.18 1.70 -3.07
C GLY A 118 -18.25 0.64 -3.24
N TYR A 119 -18.26 -0.40 -2.42
CA TYR A 119 -19.44 -1.25 -2.28
C TYR A 119 -20.36 -0.76 -1.16
N SER A 120 -21.63 -1.08 -1.32
CA SER A 120 -22.64 -1.04 -0.25
C SER A 120 -22.69 -2.37 0.49
N ILE A 121 -21.54 -2.88 0.95
CA ILE A 121 -21.45 -4.10 1.78
C ILE A 121 -21.30 -3.77 3.26
N GLU A 122 -21.65 -4.74 4.11
CA GLU A 122 -21.34 -4.68 5.52
C GLU A 122 -19.82 -4.78 5.72
N TYR A 123 -19.23 -3.79 6.42
CA TYR A 123 -17.84 -3.85 6.83
C TYR A 123 -17.68 -4.92 7.92
N LEU A 124 -16.85 -5.94 7.63
CA LEU A 124 -16.59 -7.05 8.56
C LEU A 124 -15.27 -6.87 9.31
N TRP A 125 -14.66 -5.69 9.24
CA TRP A 125 -13.46 -5.36 10.00
C TRP A 125 -13.64 -5.71 11.48
N HIS A 126 -12.70 -6.49 12.03
CA HIS A 126 -12.70 -7.02 13.40
C HIS A 126 -13.88 -7.93 13.74
N ARG A 127 -14.48 -8.58 12.73
CA ARG A 127 -15.57 -9.53 12.93
C ARG A 127 -15.17 -10.95 12.51
N PRO A 128 -15.73 -12.00 13.16
CA PRO A 128 -15.44 -13.38 12.78
C PRO A 128 -15.92 -13.74 11.37
N GLU A 129 -16.83 -12.95 10.79
CA GLU A 129 -17.30 -13.12 9.43
C GLU A 129 -16.32 -12.63 8.36
N ASP A 130 -15.20 -11.99 8.73
CA ASP A 130 -14.11 -11.66 7.81
C ASP A 130 -13.34 -12.92 7.40
N THR A 131 -13.95 -13.69 6.51
CA THR A 131 -13.44 -14.98 6.04
C THR A 131 -12.94 -14.90 4.60
N PRO A 132 -12.03 -15.80 4.17
CA PRO A 132 -11.52 -15.81 2.80
C PRO A 132 -12.60 -15.85 1.71
N GLU A 133 -13.73 -16.51 1.98
CA GLU A 133 -14.86 -16.63 1.03
C GLU A 133 -15.58 -15.31 0.76
N LYS A 134 -15.36 -14.30 1.62
CA LYS A 134 -15.97 -12.98 1.47
C LYS A 134 -15.05 -11.96 0.81
N VAL A 135 -13.84 -12.36 0.41
CA VAL A 135 -12.90 -11.50 -0.32
C VAL A 135 -13.36 -11.38 -1.79
N PRO A 136 -13.74 -10.19 -2.27
CA PRO A 136 -14.11 -9.97 -3.66
C PRO A 136 -12.89 -10.09 -4.58
N ALA A 137 -12.95 -11.02 -5.54
CA ALA A 137 -11.83 -11.33 -6.42
C ALA A 137 -11.50 -10.19 -7.40
N ASP A 138 -12.49 -9.43 -7.82
CA ASP A 138 -12.33 -8.23 -8.66
C ASP A 138 -11.49 -7.16 -7.96
N CYS A 139 -11.74 -6.92 -6.66
CA CYS A 139 -10.94 -5.98 -5.87
C CYS A 139 -9.48 -6.41 -5.76
N VAL A 140 -9.23 -7.72 -5.61
CA VAL A 140 -7.87 -8.28 -5.61
C VAL A 140 -7.16 -7.97 -6.93
N GLU A 141 -7.84 -8.17 -8.07
CA GLU A 141 -7.30 -7.93 -9.40
C GLU A 141 -7.04 -6.43 -9.66
N ILE A 142 -8.00 -5.57 -9.34
CA ILE A 142 -7.87 -4.09 -9.47
C ILE A 142 -6.63 -3.61 -8.73
N TRP A 143 -6.51 -4.00 -7.46
CA TRP A 143 -5.40 -3.59 -6.61
C TRP A 143 -4.07 -4.19 -7.08
N PHE A 144 -4.04 -5.47 -7.47
CA PHE A 144 -2.84 -6.12 -7.99
C PHE A 144 -2.31 -5.42 -9.25
N ARG A 145 -3.16 -5.20 -10.26
CA ARG A 145 -2.77 -4.58 -11.52
C ARG A 145 -2.25 -3.15 -11.32
N LEU A 146 -2.93 -2.36 -10.50
CA LEU A 146 -2.49 -0.98 -10.24
C LEU A 146 -1.13 -0.96 -9.54
N PHE A 147 -0.96 -1.73 -8.45
CA PHE A 147 0.27 -1.68 -7.67
C PHE A 147 1.44 -2.43 -8.29
N GLU A 148 1.19 -3.37 -9.21
CA GLU A 148 2.24 -3.90 -10.08
C GLU A 148 2.81 -2.78 -10.95
N GLU A 149 1.97 -2.08 -11.72
CA GLU A 149 2.41 -1.01 -12.62
C GLU A 149 3.00 0.18 -11.85
N PHE A 150 2.40 0.56 -10.72
CA PHE A 150 2.93 1.61 -9.85
C PHE A 150 4.34 1.27 -9.37
N THR A 151 4.54 0.04 -8.89
CA THR A 151 5.86 -0.40 -8.43
C THR A 151 6.85 -0.44 -9.58
N ARG A 152 6.46 -0.94 -10.77
CA ARG A 152 7.34 -0.93 -11.96
C ARG A 152 7.80 0.47 -12.32
N LYS A 153 6.89 1.46 -12.36
CA LYS A 153 7.21 2.85 -12.70
C LYS A 153 8.15 3.48 -11.66
N LEU A 154 7.98 3.19 -10.36
CA LEU A 154 8.91 3.64 -9.32
C LEU A 154 10.30 2.99 -9.41
N LEU A 155 10.37 1.75 -9.88
CA LEU A 155 11.63 1.02 -10.05
C LEU A 155 12.41 1.38 -11.32
N SER A 156 11.77 2.04 -12.28
CA SER A 156 12.37 2.48 -13.54
C SER A 156 12.69 3.98 -13.60
N ALA A 157 12.11 4.79 -12.72
CA ALA A 157 12.44 6.20 -12.54
C ALA A 157 13.84 6.40 -11.94
#